data_AF-A0A520NFW4-F1
#
_entry.id   AF-A0A520NFW4-F1
#
_cell.length_a   1.000
_cell.length_b   1.000
_cell.length_c   1.000
_cell.angle_alpha   90.00
_cell.angle_beta   90.00
_cell.angle_gamma   90.00
#
_symmetry.space_group_name_H-M   'P 1'
#
loop_
_entity.id
_entity.type
_entity.pdbx_description
1 polymer ?
#
loop_
_entity_poly.entity_id
_entity_poly.type
_entity_poly.pdbx_seq_one_letter_code
_entity_poly.pdbx_strand_id
1 'polypeptide(L)'
;MYALVKTGGKQYRVAKDDTILVERIAADEGAQVILDDVVMLGEGDKVTIGTPTVEGAAVSATVMRQTRGPKIIIFRRKRRKNHRRTQGHRQDLTLLKITDIAEDAKKLAKPAAPKAAAPKKAAAPKTAAAKKTETKAETKKAAPKAAAPKKAAAKKTAAKKAAAKK
;
A
#
# COMPACT_ATOMS: atom_id res chain seq x y z
N MET A 1 28.11 16.67 -10.22
CA MET A 1 27.78 15.56 -11.12
C MET A 1 26.29 15.25 -11.03
N TYR A 2 25.63 15.01 -12.16
CA TYR A 2 24.22 14.59 -12.22
C TYR A 2 24.07 13.44 -13.24
N ALA A 3 23.00 12.67 -13.12
CA ALA A 3 22.71 11.54 -13.99
C ALA A 3 21.24 11.57 -14.44
N LEU A 4 20.95 11.02 -15.61
CA LEU A 4 19.60 10.68 -16.04
C LEU A 4 19.43 9.17 -15.92
N VAL A 5 18.69 8.73 -14.90
CA VAL A 5 18.54 7.31 -14.56
C VAL A 5 17.17 6.83 -15.00
N LYS A 6 17.11 5.65 -15.60
CA LYS A 6 15.87 4.98 -15.97
C LYS A 6 15.47 3.98 -14.89
N THR A 7 14.29 4.16 -14.33
CA THR A 7 13.73 3.22 -13.35
C THR A 7 12.20 3.23 -13.39
N GLY A 8 11.58 2.06 -13.21
CA GLY A 8 10.12 1.92 -13.29
C GLY A 8 9.50 2.38 -14.62
N GLY A 9 10.26 2.30 -15.72
CA GLY A 9 9.84 2.75 -17.04
C GLY A 9 9.85 4.27 -17.27
N LYS A 10 10.35 5.05 -16.32
CA LYS A 10 10.49 6.52 -16.40
C LYS A 10 11.95 6.93 -16.26
N GLN A 11 12.29 8.12 -16.73
CA GLN A 11 13.62 8.71 -16.58
C GLN A 11 13.58 9.83 -15.52
N TYR A 12 14.56 9.85 -14.63
CA TYR A 12 14.68 10.82 -13.56
C TYR A 12 16.07 11.46 -13.61
N ARG A 13 16.10 12.79 -13.59
CA ARG A 13 17.33 13.53 -13.38
C ARG A 13 17.66 13.52 -11.90
N VAL A 14 18.86 13.12 -11.56
CA VAL A 14 19.32 12.98 -10.17
C VAL A 14 20.69 13.61 -9.97
N ALA A 15 20.88 14.24 -8.83
CA ALA A 15 22.18 14.62 -8.29
C ALA A 15 22.44 13.87 -6.97
N LYS A 16 23.65 14.03 -6.44
CA LYS A 16 24.01 13.50 -5.12
C LYS A 16 23.10 14.11 -4.05
N ASP A 17 22.68 13.30 -3.08
CA ASP A 17 21.77 13.63 -1.98
C ASP A 17 20.32 13.96 -2.37
N ASP A 18 19.96 13.89 -3.65
CA ASP A 18 18.58 14.09 -4.09
C ASP A 18 17.65 12.99 -3.58
N THR A 19 16.41 13.37 -3.33
CA THR A 19 15.33 12.44 -2.98
C THR A 19 14.37 12.33 -4.13
N ILE A 20 14.21 11.12 -4.67
CA ILE A 20 13.29 10.83 -5.77
C ILE A 20 12.24 9.81 -5.36
N LEU A 21 11.08 9.93 -5.99
CA LEU A 21 9.97 9.03 -5.77
C LEU A 21 9.72 8.24 -7.06
N VAL A 22 9.90 6.92 -6.95
CA VAL A 22 9.92 5.99 -8.08
C VAL A 22 8.86 4.90 -7.92
N GLU A 23 8.64 4.12 -8.98
CA GLU A 23 7.79 2.93 -8.90
C GLU A 23 8.32 1.93 -7.85
N ARG A 24 7.46 1.05 -7.37
CA ARG A 24 7.80 0.11 -6.31
C ARG A 24 9.01 -0.78 -6.68
N ILE A 25 10.04 -0.72 -5.83
CA ILE A 25 11.21 -1.63 -5.89
C ILE A 25 11.08 -2.69 -4.79
N ALA A 26 11.48 -3.93 -5.10
CA ALA A 26 11.52 -5.05 -4.17
C ALA A 26 12.77 -4.98 -3.27
N ALA A 27 12.79 -3.98 -2.37
CA ALA A 27 13.84 -3.79 -1.38
C ALA A 27 13.23 -3.26 -0.07
N ASP A 28 13.81 -3.65 1.06
CA ASP A 28 13.39 -3.19 2.38
C ASP A 28 13.81 -1.74 2.66
N GLU A 29 13.19 -1.11 3.66
CA GLU A 29 13.58 0.23 4.10
C GLU A 29 14.99 0.19 4.71
N GLY A 30 15.83 1.15 4.32
CA GLY A 30 17.26 1.21 4.69
C GLY A 30 18.17 0.38 3.78
N ALA A 31 17.64 -0.44 2.88
CA ALA A 31 18.46 -1.19 1.94
C ALA A 31 19.11 -0.28 0.88
N GLN A 32 20.33 -0.61 0.50
CA GLN A 32 21.03 0.05 -0.61
C GLN A 32 20.67 -0.64 -1.93
N VAL A 33 20.32 0.16 -2.94
CA VAL A 33 19.93 -0.27 -4.28
C VAL A 33 20.87 0.41 -5.27
N ILE A 34 21.35 -0.35 -6.25
CA ILE A 34 22.17 0.15 -7.34
C ILE A 34 21.27 0.23 -8.58
N LEU A 35 21.30 1.38 -9.24
CA LEU A 35 20.58 1.63 -10.49
C LEU A 35 21.62 1.65 -11.62
N ASP A 36 21.67 0.57 -12.38
CA ASP A 36 22.63 0.36 -13.47
C ASP A 36 22.20 1.04 -14.79
N ASP A 37 20.90 1.34 -14.93
CA ASP A 37 20.29 1.81 -16.17
C ASP A 37 20.43 3.35 -16.28
N VAL A 38 21.65 3.82 -16.54
CA VAL A 38 22.00 5.24 -16.66
C VAL A 38 22.07 5.64 -18.14
N VAL A 39 21.27 6.63 -18.53
CA VAL A 39 21.16 7.10 -19.92
C VAL A 39 22.18 8.20 -20.23
N MET A 40 22.46 9.05 -19.24
CA MET A 40 23.32 10.22 -19.40
C MET A 40 24.01 10.54 -18.07
N LEU A 41 25.27 10.96 -18.15
CA LEU A 41 26.03 11.55 -17.06
C LEU A 41 26.45 12.97 -17.43
N GLY A 42 26.38 13.88 -16.47
CA GLY A 42 26.81 15.26 -16.64
C GLY A 42 27.71 15.70 -15.49
N GLU A 43 28.88 16.22 -15.84
CA GLU A 43 29.83 16.83 -14.92
C GLU A 43 30.20 18.23 -15.42
N GLY A 44 29.47 19.24 -14.94
CA GLY A 44 29.63 20.63 -15.38
C GLY A 44 29.37 20.75 -16.89
N ASP A 45 30.39 21.14 -17.63
CA ASP A 45 30.34 21.33 -19.09
C ASP A 45 30.54 20.02 -19.87
N LYS A 46 31.01 18.95 -19.22
CA LYS A 46 31.19 17.63 -19.86
C LYS A 46 29.91 16.81 -19.70
N VAL A 47 29.41 16.32 -20.83
CA VAL A 47 28.20 15.49 -20.88
C VAL A 47 28.49 14.22 -21.65
N THR A 48 28.28 13.08 -21.01
CA THR A 48 28.41 11.75 -21.59
C THR A 48 27.01 11.20 -21.83
N ILE A 49 26.65 11.00 -23.10
CA ILE A 49 25.35 10.47 -23.51
C ILE A 49 25.56 9.02 -23.97
N GLY A 50 24.78 8.09 -23.42
CA GLY A 50 24.84 6.68 -23.77
C GLY A 50 24.04 6.34 -25.03
N THR A 51 24.34 5.18 -25.62
CA THR A 51 23.62 4.63 -26.77
C THR A 51 23.32 3.14 -26.55
N PRO A 52 22.19 2.76 -25.91
CA PRO A 52 21.15 3.55 -25.25
C PRO A 52 21.42 3.91 -23.78
N THR A 53 22.46 3.31 -23.18
CA THR A 53 22.92 3.55 -21.81
C THR A 53 24.42 3.82 -21.80
N VAL A 54 24.92 4.44 -20.72
CA VAL A 54 26.36 4.66 -20.51
C VAL A 54 26.92 3.40 -19.87
N GLU A 55 27.76 2.66 -20.60
CA GLU A 55 28.38 1.44 -20.09
C GLU A 55 29.26 1.75 -18.88
N GLY A 56 29.13 0.94 -17.83
CA GLY A 56 29.89 1.10 -16.59
C GLY A 56 29.31 2.15 -15.63
N ALA A 57 28.40 3.02 -16.05
CA ALA A 57 27.79 3.97 -15.13
C ALA A 57 26.82 3.29 -14.16
N ALA A 58 26.84 3.72 -12.90
CA ALA A 58 25.89 3.24 -11.90
C ALA A 58 25.57 4.31 -10.87
N VAL A 59 24.33 4.32 -10.39
CA VAL A 59 23.88 5.23 -9.33
C VAL A 59 23.51 4.43 -8.10
N SER A 60 24.15 4.73 -6.99
CA SER A 60 23.79 4.15 -5.70
C SER A 60 22.71 4.99 -5.02
N ALA A 61 21.71 4.31 -4.48
CA ALA A 61 20.62 4.91 -3.74
C ALA A 61 20.30 4.10 -2.49
N THR A 62 19.74 4.75 -1.48
CA THR A 62 19.20 4.09 -0.29
C THR A 62 17.69 4.22 -0.29
N VAL A 63 16.99 3.12 0.01
CA VAL A 63 15.54 3.14 0.21
C VAL A 63 15.24 3.82 1.53
N MET A 64 14.65 5.01 1.50
CA MET A 64 14.25 5.67 2.74
C MET A 64 12.93 5.11 3.27
N ARG A 65 11.93 4.94 2.39
CA ARG A 65 10.59 4.50 2.77
C ARG A 65 9.83 3.87 1.62
N GLN A 66 9.01 2.88 1.93
CA GLN A 66 7.97 2.37 1.05
C GLN A 66 6.65 3.10 1.34
N THR A 67 6.13 3.84 0.36
CA THR A 67 4.95 4.71 0.52
C THR A 67 3.88 4.42 -0.51
N ARG A 68 2.69 5.00 -0.31
CA ARG A 68 1.60 4.96 -1.29
C ARG A 68 1.29 6.38 -1.72
N GLY A 69 1.12 6.57 -3.02
CA GLY A 69 0.76 7.85 -3.61
C GLY A 69 -0.62 8.36 -3.16
N PRO A 70 -0.98 9.57 -3.60
CA PRO A 70 -2.31 10.12 -3.35
C PRO A 70 -3.40 9.19 -3.92
N LYS A 71 -4.57 9.19 -3.26
CA LYS A 71 -5.71 8.39 -3.73
C LYS A 71 -6.30 9.03 -4.97
N ILE A 72 -6.25 8.30 -6.08
CA ILE A 72 -6.93 8.67 -7.31
C ILE A 72 -8.33 8.06 -7.26
N ILE A 73 -9.36 8.89 -7.39
CA ILE A 73 -10.76 8.43 -7.37
C ILE A 73 -11.21 8.19 -8.82
N ILE A 74 -11.43 6.92 -9.17
CA ILE A 74 -11.95 6.50 -10.46
C ILE A 74 -13.47 6.41 -10.34
N PHE A 75 -14.16 7.42 -10.87
CA PHE A 75 -15.61 7.47 -10.90
C PHE A 75 -16.13 7.15 -12.31
N ARG A 76 -16.92 6.07 -12.42
CA ARG A 76 -17.56 5.64 -13.67
C ARG A 76 -19.07 5.73 -13.53
N ARG A 77 -19.74 6.51 -14.37
CA ARG A 77 -21.20 6.66 -14.38
C ARG A 77 -21.75 6.55 -15.80
N LYS A 78 -22.81 5.78 -16.00
CA LYS A 78 -23.61 5.79 -17.23
C LYS A 78 -24.98 6.39 -16.94
N ARG A 79 -25.36 7.43 -17.70
CA ARG A 79 -26.64 8.13 -17.53
C ARG A 79 -27.81 7.18 -17.82
N ARG A 80 -28.88 7.23 -17.01
CA ARG A 80 -30.12 6.44 -17.18
C ARG A 80 -29.96 4.90 -17.20
N LYS A 81 -28.78 4.36 -16.87
CA LYS A 81 -28.51 2.91 -16.81
C LYS A 81 -28.32 2.38 -15.39
N ASN A 82 -28.69 3.17 -14.37
CA ASN A 82 -28.45 2.91 -12.95
C ASN A 82 -27.01 2.40 -12.65
N HIS A 83 -26.04 2.79 -13.47
CA HIS A 83 -24.66 2.35 -13.36
C HIS A 83 -23.81 3.51 -12.84
N ARG A 84 -23.36 3.37 -11.60
CA ARG A 84 -22.40 4.26 -10.94
C ARG A 84 -21.45 3.39 -10.12
N ARG A 85 -20.15 3.48 -10.39
CA ARG A 85 -19.10 2.81 -9.64
C ARG A 85 -18.04 3.85 -9.26
N THR A 86 -17.64 3.84 -8.00
CA THR A 86 -16.55 4.67 -7.48
C THR A 86 -15.50 3.72 -6.94
N GLN A 87 -14.29 3.78 -7.47
CA GLN A 87 -13.15 3.00 -6.98
C GLN A 87 -12.01 3.93 -6.63
N GLY A 88 -11.24 3.60 -5.61
CA GLY A 88 -10.01 4.32 -5.28
C GLY A 88 -8.81 3.51 -5.73
N HIS A 89 -7.86 4.15 -6.41
CA HIS A 89 -6.54 3.60 -6.67
C HIS A 89 -5.49 4.38 -5.87
N ARG A 90 -4.50 3.68 -5.33
CA ARG A 90 -3.30 4.27 -4.74
C ARG A 90 -2.11 3.48 -5.27
N GLN A 91 -1.21 4.17 -5.94
CA GLN A 91 0.00 3.57 -6.48
C GLN A 91 1.00 3.33 -5.35
N ASP A 92 1.65 2.18 -5.35
CA ASP A 92 2.75 1.89 -4.43
C ASP A 92 4.05 2.44 -5.00
N LEU A 93 4.77 3.19 -4.18
CA LEU A 93 5.91 4.01 -4.59
C LEU A 93 7.05 3.81 -3.60
N THR A 94 8.28 3.93 -4.07
CA THR A 94 9.47 3.86 -3.24
C THR A 94 10.15 5.23 -3.23
N LEU A 95 10.43 5.74 -2.03
CA LEU A 95 11.19 6.98 -1.86
C LEU A 95 12.66 6.61 -1.70
N LEU A 96 13.47 7.03 -2.66
CA LEU A 96 14.91 6.78 -2.72
C LEU A 96 15.66 8.06 -2.41
N LYS A 97 16.76 7.94 -1.68
CA LYS A 97 17.78 8.98 -1.57
C LYS A 97 19.02 8.55 -2.33
N ILE A 98 19.50 9.40 -3.23
CA ILE A 98 20.70 9.14 -4.02
C ILE A 98 21.94 9.36 -3.15
N THR A 99 22.78 8.33 -3.04
CA THR A 99 23.99 8.38 -2.22
C THR A 99 25.21 8.80 -3.03
N ASP A 100 25.39 8.21 -4.20
CA ASP A 100 26.55 8.49 -5.04
C ASP A 100 26.31 8.14 -6.51
N ILE A 101 27.01 8.83 -7.40
CA ILE A 101 26.95 8.63 -8.86
C ILE A 101 28.35 8.25 -9.32
N ALA A 102 28.51 7.08 -9.93
CA ALA A 102 29.79 6.58 -10.40
C ALA A 102 29.80 6.40 -11.92
N GLU A 103 30.91 6.76 -12.56
CA GLU A 103 31.18 6.49 -13.99
C GLU A 103 31.57 5.02 -14.22
N ASP A 104 32.14 4.38 -13.19
CA ASP A 104 32.53 2.97 -13.18
C ASP A 104 31.85 2.23 -12.02
N ALA A 105 31.01 1.26 -12.34
CA ALA A 105 30.22 0.47 -11.40
C ALA A 105 31.09 -0.32 -10.41
N LYS A 106 32.36 -0.57 -10.77
CA LYS A 106 33.35 -1.20 -9.89
C LYS A 106 33.69 -0.35 -8.65
N LYS A 107 33.39 0.96 -8.64
CA LYS A 107 33.66 1.84 -7.49
C LYS A 107 32.51 1.90 -6.47
N LEU A 108 31.34 1.35 -6.78
CA LEU A 108 30.24 1.26 -5.82
C LEU A 108 30.40 -0.01 -4.98
N ALA A 109 30.62 0.17 -3.68
CA ALA A 109 30.79 -0.93 -2.76
C ALA A 109 29.53 -1.81 -2.70
N LYS A 110 29.73 -3.13 -2.86
CA LYS A 110 28.74 -4.17 -2.58
C LYS A 110 28.14 -3.94 -1.18
N PRO A 111 26.80 -3.84 -1.03
CA PRO A 111 26.23 -3.86 0.31
C PRO A 111 26.51 -5.23 0.92
N ALA A 112 27.20 -5.20 2.07
CA ALA A 112 27.34 -6.35 2.94
C ALA A 112 25.94 -6.84 3.33
N ALA A 113 25.67 -8.12 3.05
CA ALA A 113 24.48 -8.79 3.54
C ALA A 113 24.38 -8.63 5.06
N PRO A 114 23.23 -8.19 5.62
CA PRO A 114 22.99 -8.39 7.04
C PRO A 114 22.92 -9.90 7.28
N LYS A 115 23.92 -10.43 7.99
CA LYS A 115 23.93 -11.80 8.47
C LYS A 115 22.62 -12.08 9.20
N ALA A 116 21.98 -13.17 8.78
CA ALA A 116 20.88 -13.80 9.45
C ALA A 116 21.15 -13.93 10.96
N ALA A 117 20.33 -13.27 11.78
CA ALA A 117 20.12 -13.68 13.15
C ALA A 117 19.19 -14.90 13.13
N ALA A 118 19.79 -16.08 13.31
CA ALA A 118 19.08 -17.33 13.51
C ALA A 118 18.22 -17.26 14.78
N PRO A 119 16.91 -17.60 14.75
CA PRO A 119 16.21 -17.99 15.96
C PRO A 119 16.60 -19.43 16.30
N LYS A 120 17.41 -19.59 17.36
CA LYS A 120 17.58 -20.89 18.02
C LYS A 120 16.22 -21.38 18.54
N LYS A 121 15.91 -22.62 18.19
CA LYS A 121 14.73 -23.39 18.57
C LYS A 121 14.89 -23.96 20.00
N ALA A 122 13.77 -24.00 20.72
CA ALA A 122 13.40 -24.88 21.83
C ALA A 122 14.06 -24.72 23.22
N ALA A 123 13.24 -24.35 24.20
CA ALA A 123 13.11 -25.08 25.46
C ALA A 123 11.70 -24.89 26.04
N ALA A 124 10.92 -25.98 26.03
CA ALA A 124 9.79 -26.18 26.94
C ALA A 124 10.26 -27.13 28.05
N PRO A 125 9.75 -26.96 29.28
CA PRO A 125 9.30 -28.11 30.04
C PRO A 125 7.83 -27.98 30.45
N LYS A 126 7.09 -29.06 30.21
CA LYS A 126 5.75 -29.32 30.76
C LYS A 126 5.87 -29.72 32.22
N THR A 127 4.92 -29.36 33.09
CA THR A 127 3.91 -30.21 33.80
C THR A 127 3.35 -29.35 34.96
N ALA A 128 2.13 -29.44 35.48
CA ALA A 128 0.87 -30.13 35.16
C ALA A 128 -0.25 -29.49 36.04
N ALA A 129 -1.50 -29.45 35.53
CA ALA A 129 -2.80 -29.46 36.25
C ALA A 129 -3.85 -28.76 35.34
N ALA A 130 -4.51 -29.45 34.41
CA ALA A 130 -5.70 -30.29 34.60
C ALA A 130 -6.94 -29.56 35.17
N LYS A 131 -7.82 -29.10 34.29
CA LYS A 131 -9.24 -29.56 34.29
C LYS A 131 -9.90 -29.29 32.93
N LYS A 132 -10.30 -30.39 32.29
CA LYS A 132 -11.17 -30.48 31.11
C LYS A 132 -12.63 -30.20 31.51
N THR A 133 -13.43 -29.71 30.57
CA THR A 133 -14.69 -30.35 30.15
C THR A 133 -15.22 -29.69 28.87
N GLU A 134 -15.09 -30.40 27.76
CA GLU A 134 -15.96 -30.31 26.57
C GLU A 134 -17.30 -30.99 26.95
N THR A 135 -18.47 -30.59 26.50
CA THR A 135 -19.06 -30.88 25.18
C THR A 135 -20.56 -30.51 25.26
N LYS A 136 -21.15 -30.06 24.16
CA LYS A 136 -22.19 -30.80 23.39
C LYS A 136 -23.07 -29.84 22.58
N ALA A 137 -22.96 -29.96 21.26
CA ALA A 137 -23.95 -29.50 20.30
C ALA A 137 -25.10 -30.52 20.22
N GLU A 138 -26.35 -30.05 20.16
CA GLU A 138 -27.46 -30.82 19.58
C GLU A 138 -28.61 -29.90 19.15
N THR A 139 -28.82 -29.84 17.83
CA THR A 139 -30.02 -29.35 17.15
C THR A 139 -31.04 -30.48 17.08
N LYS A 140 -32.31 -30.23 17.46
CA LYS A 140 -33.49 -30.94 16.93
C LYS A 140 -34.76 -30.09 17.12
N LYS A 141 -35.67 -30.29 16.17
CA LYS A 141 -36.79 -29.47 15.70
C LYS A 141 -38.12 -30.11 16.14
N ALA A 142 -39.11 -29.33 16.61
CA ALA A 142 -40.56 -29.49 16.33
C ALA A 142 -41.43 -28.56 17.23
N ALA A 143 -42.35 -27.80 16.60
CA ALA A 143 -43.46 -27.04 17.21
C ALA A 143 -44.75 -27.94 17.22
N PRO A 144 -45.90 -27.62 17.90
CA PRO A 144 -46.75 -26.44 17.59
C PRO A 144 -47.70 -25.86 18.69
N LYS A 145 -48.17 -24.62 18.42
CA LYS A 145 -49.48 -23.93 18.70
C LYS A 145 -50.28 -24.13 20.01
N ALA A 146 -50.63 -23.00 20.66
CA ALA A 146 -51.99 -22.42 20.86
C ALA A 146 -51.87 -21.14 21.75
N ALA A 147 -52.22 -19.92 21.30
CA ALA A 147 -53.56 -19.29 21.28
C ALA A 147 -54.14 -19.13 22.72
N ALA A 148 -54.59 -17.98 23.25
CA ALA A 148 -55.27 -16.82 22.67
C ALA A 148 -55.46 -15.71 23.79
N PRO A 149 -56.41 -14.74 23.75
CA PRO A 149 -56.14 -13.34 23.37
C PRO A 149 -56.97 -12.25 24.14
N LYS A 150 -57.01 -11.01 23.59
CA LYS A 150 -58.08 -9.96 23.69
C LYS A 150 -58.14 -9.16 25.01
N LYS A 151 -58.53 -7.89 25.07
CA LYS A 151 -59.30 -6.92 24.23
C LYS A 151 -59.17 -5.54 24.95
N ALA A 152 -59.53 -4.34 24.48
CA ALA A 152 -60.23 -3.77 23.32
C ALA A 152 -59.96 -2.23 23.35
N ALA A 153 -59.80 -1.51 22.23
CA ALA A 153 -60.86 -0.82 21.43
C ALA A 153 -61.48 0.41 22.14
N ALA A 154 -61.91 1.53 21.54
CA ALA A 154 -62.00 2.11 20.19
C ALA A 154 -62.54 3.56 20.39
N LYS A 155 -62.05 4.62 19.72
CA LYS A 155 -62.45 5.24 18.42
C LYS A 155 -63.71 6.17 18.40
N LYS A 156 -63.53 7.35 17.79
CA LYS A 156 -64.47 8.36 17.19
C LYS A 156 -65.18 9.30 18.20
N THR A 157 -65.39 10.61 17.98
CA THR A 157 -65.96 11.40 16.85
C THR A 157 -65.54 12.90 16.97
N ALA A 158 -65.13 13.63 15.91
CA ALA A 158 -65.88 14.51 14.98
C ALA A 158 -65.82 16.05 15.26
N ALA A 159 -65.38 16.79 14.22
CA ALA A 159 -65.74 18.16 13.78
C ALA A 159 -65.53 19.40 14.68
N LYS A 160 -64.80 20.43 14.20
CA LYS A 160 -65.30 21.58 13.43
C LYS A 160 -64.18 22.54 12.99
N LYS A 161 -64.52 23.34 11.98
CA LYS A 161 -63.74 24.21 11.07
C LYS A 161 -63.84 25.69 11.48
N ALA A 162 -62.81 26.51 11.17
CA ALA A 162 -62.76 27.99 11.00
C ALA A 162 -61.50 28.57 11.68
N ALA A 163 -60.77 29.59 11.21
CA ALA A 163 -60.84 30.47 10.04
C ALA A 163 -59.46 31.16 9.86
N ALA A 164 -59.24 31.77 8.69
CA ALA A 164 -58.07 32.54 8.27
C ALA A 164 -58.04 34.00 8.78
N LYS A 165 -56.95 34.70 8.41
CA LYS A 165 -56.51 36.11 8.64
C LYS A 165 -55.56 36.26 9.85
N LYS A 166 -54.44 36.99 9.76
CA LYS A 166 -54.05 38.08 8.85
C LYS A 166 -52.52 38.09 8.70
#